data_AF-A0A820RIC8-F1
#
_entry.id   AF-A0A820RIC8-F1
#
_cell.length_a   1.000
_cell.length_b   1.000
_cell.length_c   1.000
_cell.angle_alpha   90.00
_cell.angle_beta   90.00
_cell.angle_gamma   90.00
#
_symmetry.space_group_name_H-M   'P 1'
#
loop_
_entity.id
_entity.type
_entity.pdbx_description
1 polymer ?
#
loop_
_entity_poly.entity_id
_entity_poly.type
_entity_poly.pdbx_seq_one_letter_code
_entity_poly.pdbx_strand_id
1 'polypeptide(L)'
;FDRLMPDFCLVDNYNSHVKSLSSGLDLEFLPLHIVSVLELKTKLKDSDVGQLLHYLRIILDYSPSSRSFILGAITDFRDIRFAMVRRSTDDDDQFKYEASLKDLQNRNGYLSHHLKMFFTADRSKFGFCRLEPLPDNIRIDNRLLGIGANAMVFSCSLINGQSNEYALKISNDSVQKEVSIYQQLYADKYRIVQVHSNAFLFLHPPGRVVSKENILNNAHLIWNQIKKAHQRRILHRDIRRSNIIEIFNEKINSNEILLIDWQSSMEFGSTMKYNGTLSTASKFILEELAKNRDSSLECLPVDDCVSFMKMILLELIAEPFKVALSSEVQQGSYSGILGVYCQMKKSWKKKPPILFEVIDFLEKHRQHFNEDKLNAFLDQCLENRQSLFQLDNQQTDDNYFNQLTRQIFPS
;
A
#
# COMPACT_ATOMS: atom_id res chain seq x y z
N PHE A 1 9.11 -32.59 -19.31
CA PHE A 1 9.06 -31.94 -17.99
C PHE A 1 9.54 -30.49 -18.10
N ASP A 2 10.62 -30.23 -18.85
CA ASP A 2 11.17 -28.90 -19.22
C ASP A 2 10.25 -27.92 -19.97
N ARG A 3 8.97 -28.27 -20.18
CA ARG A 3 7.97 -27.42 -20.86
C ARG A 3 6.70 -27.19 -20.02
N LEU A 4 6.67 -27.71 -18.78
CA LEU A 4 5.43 -27.88 -18.01
C LEU A 4 5.38 -27.13 -16.67
N MET A 5 6.37 -26.29 -16.37
CA MET A 5 6.33 -25.44 -15.17
C MET A 5 6.62 -24.00 -15.58
N PRO A 6 5.76 -23.02 -15.25
CA PRO A 6 6.20 -21.63 -15.18
C PRO A 6 7.34 -21.55 -14.15
N ASP A 7 8.25 -20.60 -14.38
CA ASP A 7 9.59 -20.52 -13.81
C ASP A 7 9.74 -20.50 -12.26
N PHE A 8 8.72 -20.73 -11.43
CA PHE A 8 8.79 -20.52 -9.97
C PHE A 8 7.81 -21.39 -9.13
N CYS A 9 8.22 -21.92 -7.95
CA CYS A 9 7.27 -22.51 -6.96
C CYS A 9 7.82 -22.72 -5.53
N LEU A 10 7.21 -22.16 -4.47
CA LEU A 10 7.47 -22.46 -3.04
C LEU A 10 6.36 -23.31 -2.40
N VAL A 11 6.63 -23.93 -1.24
CA VAL A 11 5.65 -24.70 -0.44
C VAL A 11 5.57 -24.14 0.97
N ASP A 12 4.39 -23.69 1.40
CA ASP A 12 4.10 -23.36 2.81
C ASP A 12 3.27 -24.51 3.43
N ASN A 13 3.61 -24.93 4.65
CA ASN A 13 2.86 -25.94 5.39
C ASN A 13 2.26 -25.27 6.64
N TYR A 14 1.03 -24.78 6.50
CA TYR A 14 0.27 -24.18 7.58
C TYR A 14 -0.33 -25.29 8.46
N ASN A 15 0.27 -25.54 9.63
CA ASN A 15 -0.28 -26.45 10.63
C ASN A 15 -1.28 -25.69 11.52
N SER A 16 -2.53 -25.54 11.07
CA SER A 16 -3.62 -24.98 11.86
C SER A 16 -4.15 -25.98 12.90
N HIS A 17 -3.37 -26.26 13.95
CA HIS A 17 -3.87 -27.02 15.11
C HIS A 17 -3.92 -26.22 16.41
N VAL A 18 -3.75 -24.90 16.36
CA VAL A 18 -4.06 -24.03 17.50
C VAL A 18 -5.35 -23.26 17.20
N LYS A 19 -6.48 -23.92 17.43
CA LYS A 19 -7.72 -23.19 17.73
C LYS A 19 -7.50 -22.53 19.09
N SER A 20 -7.02 -21.28 19.07
CA SER A 20 -7.13 -20.38 20.22
C SER A 20 -8.63 -20.17 20.47
N LEU A 21 -9.17 -20.80 21.50
CA LEU A 21 -10.55 -20.66 21.96
C LEU A 21 -10.82 -19.29 22.63
N SER A 22 -9.87 -18.35 22.60
CA SER A 22 -9.97 -17.10 23.37
C SER A 22 -9.56 -15.84 22.62
N SER A 23 -9.42 -15.86 21.30
CA SER A 23 -9.22 -14.65 20.52
C SER A 23 -10.02 -14.72 19.23
N GLY A 24 -11.18 -14.07 19.20
CA GLY A 24 -12.00 -13.82 18.00
C GLY A 24 -11.33 -12.84 17.03
N LEU A 25 -10.06 -13.11 16.72
CA LEU A 25 -9.36 -12.55 15.57
C LEU A 25 -9.56 -13.54 14.44
N ASP A 26 -10.54 -13.27 13.59
CA ASP A 26 -10.57 -13.85 12.25
C ASP A 26 -9.28 -13.42 11.54
N LEU A 27 -8.28 -14.30 11.61
CA LEU A 27 -7.04 -14.26 10.83
C LEU A 27 -7.30 -14.52 9.32
N GLU A 28 -8.56 -14.43 8.87
CA GLU A 28 -9.03 -14.68 7.51
C GLU A 28 -8.64 -13.60 6.48
N PHE A 29 -7.93 -12.54 6.88
CA PHE A 29 -7.60 -11.41 5.99
C PHE A 29 -6.10 -11.11 5.86
N LEU A 30 -5.24 -12.13 5.86
CA LEU A 30 -3.79 -11.97 5.68
C LEU A 30 -3.31 -12.52 4.33
N PRO A 31 -3.17 -11.68 3.30
CA PRO A 31 -2.41 -12.06 2.13
C PRO A 31 -0.93 -11.77 2.38
N LEU A 32 -0.31 -12.63 3.19
CA LEU A 32 1.13 -12.90 3.06
C LEU A 32 1.29 -14.38 2.71
N HIS A 33 0.52 -14.84 1.73
CA HIS A 33 0.83 -16.04 0.96
C HIS A 33 1.52 -15.63 -0.33
N ILE A 34 2.66 -14.93 -0.21
CA ILE A 34 3.62 -14.93 -1.30
C ILE A 34 4.39 -16.22 -1.19
N VAL A 35 3.74 -17.24 -1.72
CA VAL A 35 4.34 -18.50 -2.07
C VAL A 35 4.93 -18.26 -3.46
N SER A 36 6.24 -17.96 -3.53
CA SER A 36 7.17 -18.19 -4.68
C SER A 36 7.98 -16.96 -5.14
N VAL A 37 9.31 -17.02 -4.92
CA VAL A 37 10.33 -16.73 -5.94
C VAL A 37 11.38 -17.82 -5.82
N LEU A 38 11.56 -18.61 -6.88
CA LEU A 38 12.57 -19.65 -6.96
C LEU A 38 13.35 -19.41 -8.25
N GLU A 39 14.45 -18.67 -8.16
CA GLU A 39 15.35 -18.52 -9.31
C GLU A 39 15.95 -19.91 -9.59
N LEU A 40 15.52 -20.52 -10.70
CA LEU A 40 16.09 -21.78 -11.17
C LEU A 40 17.51 -21.51 -11.66
N LYS A 41 18.48 -21.74 -10.77
CA LYS A 41 19.89 -21.65 -11.12
C LYS A 41 20.36 -22.99 -11.64
N THR A 42 21.26 -22.97 -12.62
CA THR A 42 21.96 -24.18 -13.07
C THR A 42 22.99 -24.68 -12.04
N LYS A 43 23.32 -23.85 -11.05
CA LYS A 43 24.18 -24.17 -9.91
C LYS A 43 23.90 -23.22 -8.74
N LEU A 44 23.53 -23.76 -7.58
CA LEU A 44 23.35 -22.97 -6.36
C LEU A 44 24.70 -22.43 -5.83
N LYS A 45 24.71 -21.15 -5.46
CA LYS A 45 25.79 -20.44 -4.75
C LYS A 45 25.33 -20.06 -3.34
N ASP A 46 26.27 -19.83 -2.43
CA ASP A 46 25.93 -19.40 -1.06
C ASP A 46 25.27 -18.01 -1.01
N SER A 47 25.53 -17.16 -2.01
CA SER A 47 24.81 -15.89 -2.20
C SER A 47 23.31 -16.09 -2.34
N ASP A 48 22.87 -17.20 -2.92
CA ASP A 48 21.46 -17.47 -3.21
C ASP A 48 20.72 -17.89 -1.92
N VAL A 49 21.43 -18.55 -1.01
CA VAL A 49 20.95 -18.82 0.35
C VAL A 49 20.82 -17.49 1.13
N GLY A 50 21.79 -16.59 0.99
CA GLY A 50 21.73 -15.26 1.59
C GLY A 50 20.51 -14.45 1.11
N GLN A 51 20.19 -14.53 -0.18
CA GLN A 51 18.99 -13.92 -0.76
C GLN A 51 17.70 -14.55 -0.24
N LEU A 52 17.63 -15.88 -0.18
CA LEU A 52 16.50 -16.59 0.41
C LEU A 52 16.26 -16.13 1.85
N LEU A 53 17.30 -16.12 2.68
CA LEU A 53 17.21 -15.67 4.08
C LEU A 53 16.75 -14.21 4.20
N HIS A 54 17.27 -13.32 3.38
CA HIS A 54 16.84 -11.92 3.34
C HIS A 54 15.35 -11.80 3.01
N TYR A 55 14.88 -12.56 2.03
CA TYR A 55 13.48 -12.58 1.62
C TYR A 55 12.55 -13.14 2.71
N LEU A 56 12.90 -14.28 3.33
CA LEU A 56 12.14 -14.84 4.44
C LEU A 56 12.07 -13.87 5.63
N ARG A 57 13.14 -13.11 5.90
CA ARG A 57 13.14 -12.05 6.91
C ARG A 57 12.16 -10.94 6.56
N ILE A 58 12.19 -10.44 5.32
CA ILE A 58 11.26 -9.42 4.84
C ILE A 58 9.81 -9.89 5.02
N ILE A 59 9.47 -11.10 4.58
CA ILE A 59 8.10 -11.61 4.74
C ILE A 59 7.72 -11.71 6.22
N LEU A 60 8.65 -12.15 7.06
CA LEU A 60 8.41 -12.27 8.49
C LEU A 60 8.19 -10.88 9.09
N ASP A 61 9.03 -9.89 8.79
CA ASP A 61 8.92 -8.46 9.18
C ASP A 61 7.51 -7.91 8.89
N TYR A 62 6.95 -8.21 7.73
CA TYR A 62 5.60 -7.78 7.32
C TYR A 62 4.44 -8.59 7.94
N SER A 63 4.73 -9.66 8.68
CA SER A 63 3.76 -10.49 9.44
C SER A 63 3.99 -10.43 10.97
N PRO A 64 4.03 -9.24 11.62
CA PRO A 64 4.49 -9.08 13.00
C PRO A 64 3.67 -9.86 14.04
N SER A 65 2.36 -9.98 13.82
CA SER A 65 1.43 -10.55 14.81
C SER A 65 0.95 -11.96 14.45
N SER A 66 1.22 -12.44 13.23
CA SER A 66 0.62 -13.66 12.69
C SER A 66 1.59 -14.82 12.48
N ARG A 67 2.92 -14.56 12.47
CA ARG A 67 3.94 -15.59 12.20
C ARG A 67 5.14 -15.45 13.16
N SER A 68 5.50 -16.55 13.82
CA SER A 68 6.70 -16.65 14.66
C SER A 68 7.94 -17.11 13.88
N PHE A 69 7.75 -17.75 12.72
CA PHE A 69 8.81 -18.14 11.80
C PHE A 69 8.30 -18.28 10.36
N ILE A 70 9.23 -18.32 9.40
CA ILE A 70 9.00 -18.66 8.00
C ILE A 70 10.08 -19.64 7.55
N LEU A 71 9.66 -20.68 6.83
CA LEU A 71 10.53 -21.64 6.16
C LEU A 71 10.48 -21.38 4.65
N GLY A 72 11.63 -21.43 3.98
CA GLY A 72 11.73 -21.36 2.53
C GLY A 72 12.71 -22.39 1.98
N ALA A 73 12.63 -22.63 0.68
CA ALA A 73 13.49 -23.56 -0.03
C ALA A 73 13.96 -22.95 -1.36
N ILE A 74 15.17 -23.32 -1.79
CA ILE A 74 15.74 -23.00 -3.10
C ILE A 74 16.36 -24.26 -3.72
N THR A 75 16.29 -24.42 -5.04
CA THR A 75 16.76 -25.63 -5.75
C THR A 75 17.35 -25.32 -7.12
N ASP A 76 18.33 -26.13 -7.54
CA ASP A 76 18.85 -26.21 -8.92
C ASP A 76 18.52 -27.54 -9.61
N PHE A 77 17.45 -28.21 -9.17
CA PHE A 77 17.04 -29.58 -9.54
C PHE A 77 17.98 -30.71 -9.11
N ARG A 78 19.22 -30.42 -8.71
CA ARG A 78 20.15 -31.41 -8.15
C ARG A 78 20.12 -31.36 -6.63
N ASP A 79 20.13 -30.15 -6.09
CA ASP A 79 20.12 -29.86 -4.68
C ASP A 79 18.89 -29.02 -4.30
N ILE A 80 18.40 -29.21 -3.09
CA ILE A 80 17.41 -28.34 -2.45
C ILE A 80 18.01 -27.86 -1.13
N ARG A 81 18.11 -26.55 -0.94
CA ARG A 81 18.54 -25.93 0.32
C ARG A 81 17.34 -25.31 1.00
N PHE A 82 17.18 -25.60 2.28
CA PHE A 82 16.12 -25.03 3.12
C PHE A 82 16.71 -24.00 4.07
N ALA A 83 15.98 -22.92 4.24
CA ALA A 83 16.32 -21.86 5.16
C ALA A 83 15.11 -21.51 6.02
N MET A 84 15.34 -21.26 7.30
CA MET A 84 14.31 -20.83 8.23
C MET A 84 14.73 -19.53 8.88
N VAL A 85 13.80 -18.58 8.96
CA VAL A 85 13.94 -17.35 9.74
C VAL A 85 12.87 -17.37 10.82
N ARG A 86 13.28 -17.19 12.09
CA ARG A 86 12.37 -17.10 13.23
C ARG A 86 12.59 -15.82 14.03
N ARG A 87 11.53 -15.33 14.69
CA ARG A 87 11.61 -14.26 15.69
C ARG A 87 12.19 -14.86 16.98
N SER A 88 13.25 -14.26 17.51
CA SER A 88 13.75 -14.55 18.86
C SER A 88 12.93 -13.76 19.88
N THR A 89 12.70 -14.37 21.03
CA THR A 89 11.94 -13.82 22.17
C THR A 89 12.83 -13.11 23.18
N ASP A 90 14.11 -12.88 22.86
CA ASP A 90 15.12 -12.56 23.87
C ASP A 90 15.32 -11.06 24.17
N ASP A 91 14.52 -10.14 23.61
CA ASP A 91 14.58 -8.71 23.99
C ASP A 91 13.22 -8.00 23.86
N ASP A 92 12.89 -7.20 24.86
CA ASP A 92 11.57 -6.60 25.11
C ASP A 92 11.16 -5.45 24.17
N ASP A 93 11.97 -5.05 23.18
CA ASP A 93 11.59 -3.95 22.27
C ASP A 93 12.15 -4.04 20.84
N GLN A 94 12.84 -5.12 20.44
CA GLN A 94 13.32 -5.31 19.07
C GLN A 94 13.29 -6.78 18.62
N PHE A 95 12.72 -7.05 17.44
CA PHE A 95 12.74 -8.38 16.86
C PHE A 95 14.16 -8.78 16.43
N LYS A 96 14.77 -9.74 17.14
CA LYS A 96 15.97 -10.44 16.67
C LYS A 96 15.56 -11.60 15.75
N TYR A 97 16.30 -11.78 14.66
CA TYR A 97 16.05 -12.85 13.69
C TYR A 97 17.12 -13.92 13.77
N GLU A 98 16.71 -15.17 13.92
CA GLU A 98 17.62 -16.31 13.80
C GLU A 98 17.42 -16.99 12.45
N ALA A 99 18.47 -16.97 11.65
CA ALA A 99 18.57 -17.66 10.38
C ALA A 99 19.31 -18.99 10.58
N SER A 100 18.71 -20.10 10.17
CA SER A 100 19.40 -21.40 10.16
C SER A 100 19.21 -22.11 8.83
N LEU A 101 20.30 -22.67 8.31
CA LEU A 101 20.24 -23.73 7.30
C LEU A 101 19.76 -25.00 7.99
N LYS A 102 18.72 -25.63 7.45
CA LYS A 102 18.25 -26.92 7.98
C LYS A 102 19.02 -28.04 7.31
N ASP A 103 19.91 -28.66 8.06
CA ASP A 103 20.60 -29.88 7.62
C ASP A 103 19.64 -31.07 7.75
N LEU A 104 18.98 -31.44 6.66
CA LEU A 104 17.99 -32.52 6.62
C LEU A 104 18.70 -33.85 6.40
N GLN A 105 19.45 -34.34 7.39
CA GLN A 105 20.19 -35.61 7.31
C GLN A 105 19.30 -36.87 7.25
N ASN A 106 17.99 -36.76 7.45
CA ASN A 106 17.01 -37.85 7.22
C ASN A 106 16.35 -37.72 5.83
N ARG A 107 17.18 -37.89 4.79
CA ARG A 107 16.93 -37.42 3.40
C ARG A 107 15.76 -38.05 2.63
N ASN A 108 15.34 -39.28 2.87
CA ASN A 108 14.40 -39.93 1.94
C ASN A 108 12.94 -39.90 2.40
N GLY A 109 12.67 -40.15 3.69
CA GLY A 109 11.29 -40.20 4.20
C GLY A 109 10.65 -38.83 4.31
N TYR A 110 11.36 -37.86 4.91
CA TYR A 110 10.83 -36.52 5.15
C TYR A 110 10.70 -35.71 3.86
N LEU A 111 11.72 -35.77 3.00
CA LEU A 111 11.76 -35.08 1.71
C LEU A 111 10.74 -35.69 0.73
N SER A 112 10.67 -37.01 0.62
CA SER A 112 9.66 -37.67 -0.22
C SER A 112 8.25 -37.43 0.32
N HIS A 113 8.04 -37.41 1.63
CA HIS A 113 6.73 -37.05 2.20
C HIS A 113 6.34 -35.61 1.86
N HIS A 114 7.21 -34.61 2.06
CA HIS A 114 6.85 -33.21 1.81
C HIS A 114 6.83 -32.85 0.33
N LEU A 115 7.73 -33.39 -0.49
CA LEU A 115 7.66 -33.24 -1.95
C LEU A 115 6.45 -33.97 -2.51
N LYS A 116 6.14 -35.20 -2.06
CA LYS A 116 4.91 -35.89 -2.45
C LYS A 116 3.70 -35.13 -1.98
N MET A 117 3.63 -34.68 -0.73
CA MET A 117 2.55 -33.80 -0.29
C MET A 117 2.48 -32.55 -1.16
N PHE A 118 3.58 -31.90 -1.50
CA PHE A 118 3.54 -30.74 -2.38
C PHE A 118 3.02 -31.06 -3.80
N PHE A 119 3.54 -32.11 -4.43
CA PHE A 119 3.17 -32.51 -5.78
C PHE A 119 1.80 -33.21 -5.87
N THR A 120 1.28 -33.75 -4.76
CA THR A 120 0.03 -34.53 -4.71
C THR A 120 -1.08 -33.87 -3.89
N ALA A 121 -0.78 -32.87 -3.06
CA ALA A 121 -1.82 -32.19 -2.32
C ALA A 121 -2.69 -31.41 -3.30
N ASP A 122 -3.96 -31.46 -2.99
CA ASP A 122 -4.99 -30.73 -3.71
C ASP A 122 -4.61 -29.25 -3.73
N ARG A 123 -4.49 -28.70 -4.94
CA ARG A 123 -4.07 -27.32 -5.19
C ARG A 123 -4.97 -26.30 -4.48
N SER A 124 -6.20 -26.67 -4.14
CA SER A 124 -7.15 -25.86 -3.38
C SER A 124 -6.86 -25.77 -1.87
N LYS A 125 -6.02 -26.67 -1.32
CA LYS A 125 -5.66 -26.72 0.12
C LYS A 125 -4.47 -25.85 0.48
N PHE A 126 -3.61 -25.57 -0.49
CA PHE A 126 -2.69 -24.45 -0.40
C PHE A 126 -3.51 -23.22 -0.77
N GLY A 127 -3.48 -22.15 0.02
CA GLY A 127 -4.17 -20.89 -0.29
C GLY A 127 -3.60 -20.16 -1.51
N PHE A 128 -3.35 -20.87 -2.61
CA PHE A 128 -2.94 -20.33 -3.89
C PHE A 128 -4.07 -19.43 -4.39
N CYS A 129 -3.89 -18.12 -4.24
CA CYS A 129 -4.24 -17.24 -5.34
C CYS A 129 -3.38 -17.71 -6.52
N ARG A 130 -3.97 -18.47 -7.43
CA ARG A 130 -3.32 -18.95 -8.65
C ARG A 130 -2.85 -17.69 -9.38
N LEU A 131 -1.58 -17.33 -9.23
CA LEU A 131 -0.94 -16.46 -10.20
C LEU A 131 -0.99 -17.25 -11.50
N GLU A 132 -1.89 -16.82 -12.38
CA GLU A 132 -1.85 -17.31 -13.75
C GLU A 132 -0.42 -17.11 -14.25
N PRO A 133 0.16 -18.10 -14.95
CA PRO A 133 1.51 -17.97 -15.44
C PRO A 133 1.62 -16.65 -16.21
N LEU A 134 2.65 -15.86 -15.89
CA LEU A 134 2.90 -14.65 -16.64
C LEU A 134 3.12 -15.03 -18.11
N PRO A 135 2.69 -14.19 -19.05
CA PRO A 135 3.03 -14.36 -20.46
C PRO A 135 4.54 -14.56 -20.64
N ASP A 136 4.92 -15.49 -21.52
CA ASP A 136 6.32 -15.87 -21.78
C ASP A 136 7.22 -14.68 -22.16
N ASN A 137 6.64 -13.54 -22.54
CA ASN A 137 7.36 -12.33 -22.90
C ASN A 137 7.60 -11.36 -21.72
N ILE A 138 7.15 -11.66 -20.50
CA ILE A 138 7.36 -10.86 -19.29
C ILE A 138 8.34 -11.59 -18.36
N ARG A 139 9.44 -10.93 -18.00
CA ARG A 139 10.40 -11.45 -17.02
C ARG A 139 10.42 -10.54 -15.80
N ILE A 140 10.11 -11.08 -14.63
CA ILE A 140 10.32 -10.36 -13.36
C ILE A 140 11.83 -10.21 -13.13
N ASP A 141 12.27 -8.98 -12.91
CA ASP A 141 13.64 -8.69 -12.52
C ASP A 141 13.78 -8.81 -11.00
N ASN A 142 15.00 -9.03 -10.48
CA ASN A 142 15.27 -9.33 -9.06
C ASN A 142 15.04 -8.15 -8.08
N ARG A 143 14.16 -7.20 -8.42
CA ARG A 143 13.89 -5.98 -7.64
C ARG A 143 12.42 -5.86 -7.30
N LEU A 144 12.12 -5.96 -6.01
CA LEU A 144 10.82 -5.63 -5.44
C LEU A 144 10.70 -4.11 -5.28
N LEU A 145 9.66 -3.53 -5.89
CA LEU A 145 9.42 -2.08 -5.89
C LEU A 145 8.51 -1.64 -4.74
N GLY A 146 7.57 -2.50 -4.33
CA GLY A 146 6.66 -2.20 -3.23
C GLY A 146 5.89 -3.42 -2.75
N ILE A 147 5.49 -3.39 -1.48
CA ILE A 147 4.59 -4.37 -0.86
C ILE A 147 3.46 -3.59 -0.18
N GLY A 148 2.22 -3.95 -0.51
CA GLY A 148 1.02 -3.54 0.21
C GLY A 148 0.33 -4.76 0.83
N ALA A 149 -0.73 -4.52 1.59
CA ALA A 149 -1.49 -5.61 2.23
C ALA A 149 -2.08 -6.60 1.21
N ASN A 150 -2.52 -6.11 0.04
CA ASN A 150 -3.23 -6.90 -0.97
C ASN A 150 -2.48 -7.05 -2.30
N ALA A 151 -1.25 -6.53 -2.40
CA ALA A 151 -0.50 -6.57 -3.64
C ALA A 151 1.01 -6.42 -3.43
N MET A 152 1.77 -6.91 -4.39
CA MET A 152 3.18 -6.60 -4.58
C MET A 152 3.39 -5.92 -5.91
N VAL A 153 4.48 -5.15 -5.99
CA VAL A 153 4.93 -4.52 -7.22
C VAL A 153 6.37 -4.93 -7.47
N PHE A 154 6.63 -5.54 -8.62
CA PHE A 154 7.95 -5.95 -9.05
C PHE A 154 8.44 -5.12 -10.22
N SER A 155 9.75 -4.98 -10.30
CA SER A 155 10.42 -4.58 -11.53
C SER A 155 10.37 -5.75 -12.53
N CYS A 156 10.18 -5.46 -13.80
CA CYS A 156 10.18 -6.46 -14.85
C CYS A 156 10.61 -5.89 -16.21
N SER A 157 11.01 -6.78 -17.11
CA SER A 157 11.43 -6.48 -18.47
C SER A 157 10.65 -7.31 -19.49
N LEU A 158 10.55 -6.81 -20.73
CA LEU A 158 9.95 -7.55 -21.84
C LEU A 158 11.04 -8.28 -22.64
N ILE A 159 10.87 -9.57 -22.89
CA ILE A 159 11.90 -10.42 -23.52
C ILE A 159 12.18 -10.03 -24.98
N ASN A 160 11.25 -9.31 -25.63
CA ASN A 160 11.32 -8.98 -27.06
C ASN A 160 12.17 -7.74 -27.41
N GLY A 161 13.21 -7.45 -26.63
CA GLY A 161 14.29 -6.52 -27.04
C GLY A 161 14.14 -5.04 -26.65
N GLN A 162 13.13 -4.67 -25.86
CA GLN A 162 13.14 -3.37 -25.17
C GLN A 162 13.73 -3.55 -23.78
N SER A 163 14.94 -3.04 -23.56
CA SER A 163 15.64 -3.02 -22.26
C SER A 163 14.99 -2.05 -21.25
N ASN A 164 13.69 -1.86 -21.32
CA ASN A 164 12.97 -0.95 -20.45
C ASN A 164 12.51 -1.71 -19.21
N GLU A 165 12.82 -1.13 -18.04
CA GLU A 165 12.29 -1.57 -16.76
C GLU A 165 10.82 -1.10 -16.66
N TYR A 166 9.94 -1.97 -16.18
CA TYR A 166 8.51 -1.70 -16.00
C TYR A 166 8.06 -2.14 -14.61
N ALA A 167 6.90 -1.65 -14.16
CA ALA A 167 6.30 -2.07 -12.89
C ALA A 167 5.16 -3.09 -13.11
N LEU A 168 5.31 -4.29 -12.59
CA LEU A 168 4.29 -5.35 -12.57
C LEU A 168 3.63 -5.38 -11.19
N LYS A 169 2.35 -5.00 -11.11
CA LYS A 169 1.55 -5.17 -9.89
C LYS A 169 0.84 -6.52 -9.94
N ILE A 170 0.98 -7.28 -8.86
CA ILE A 170 0.32 -8.56 -8.63
C ILE A 170 -0.50 -8.44 -7.36
N SER A 171 -1.81 -8.68 -7.44
CA SER A 171 -2.75 -8.56 -6.33
C SER A 171 -3.46 -9.88 -6.03
N ASN A 172 -3.92 -10.06 -4.79
CA ASN A 172 -4.75 -11.22 -4.43
C ASN A 172 -6.17 -11.10 -4.97
N ASP A 173 -6.63 -9.87 -5.21
CA ASP A 173 -7.94 -9.59 -5.77
C ASP A 173 -7.85 -9.21 -7.24
N SER A 174 -9.02 -9.17 -7.90
CA SER A 174 -9.11 -8.71 -9.28
C SER A 174 -8.58 -7.28 -9.43
N VAL A 175 -7.69 -7.08 -10.39
CA VAL A 175 -7.15 -5.76 -10.73
C VAL A 175 -8.00 -5.01 -11.76
N GLN A 176 -9.07 -5.62 -12.27
CA GLN A 176 -9.89 -5.07 -13.36
C GLN A 176 -10.42 -3.67 -13.05
N LYS A 177 -10.92 -3.46 -11.82
CA LYS A 177 -11.39 -2.14 -11.36
C LYS A 177 -10.27 -1.11 -11.43
N GLU A 178 -9.11 -1.41 -10.85
CA GLU A 178 -7.96 -0.52 -10.83
C GLU A 178 -7.45 -0.19 -12.24
N VAL A 179 -7.34 -1.20 -13.12
CA VAL A 179 -6.98 -1.01 -14.53
C VAL A 179 -7.96 -0.09 -15.25
N SER A 180 -9.28 -0.28 -15.04
CA SER A 180 -10.30 0.55 -15.67
C SER A 180 -10.20 2.02 -15.23
N ILE A 181 -9.83 2.28 -13.98
CA ILE A 181 -9.64 3.64 -13.46
C ILE A 181 -8.41 4.28 -14.08
N TYR A 182 -7.29 3.55 -14.18
CA TYR A 182 -6.13 4.07 -14.89
C TYR A 182 -6.45 4.45 -16.33
N GLN A 183 -7.24 3.64 -17.03
CA GLN A 183 -7.69 3.95 -18.40
C GLN A 183 -8.58 5.20 -18.44
N GLN A 184 -9.44 5.42 -17.45
CA GLN A 184 -10.28 6.61 -17.38
C GLN A 184 -9.51 7.90 -17.09
N LEU A 185 -8.48 7.81 -16.23
CA LEU A 185 -7.77 8.99 -15.71
C LEU A 185 -6.49 9.32 -16.48
N TYR A 186 -5.85 8.32 -17.10
CA TYR A 186 -4.48 8.46 -17.59
C TYR A 186 -4.20 7.80 -18.96
N ALA A 187 -5.21 7.36 -19.70
CA ALA A 187 -5.00 6.69 -20.99
C ALA A 187 -4.23 7.51 -22.03
N ASP A 188 -4.26 8.84 -21.93
CA ASP A 188 -3.51 9.77 -22.79
C ASP A 188 -2.01 9.81 -22.45
N LYS A 189 -1.63 9.42 -21.23
CA LYS A 189 -0.26 9.53 -20.71
C LYS A 189 0.43 8.19 -20.52
N TYR A 190 -0.26 7.22 -19.93
CA TYR A 190 0.32 5.95 -19.50
C TYR A 190 -0.43 4.79 -20.12
N ARG A 191 0.34 3.76 -20.47
CA ARG A 191 -0.22 2.51 -20.97
C ARG A 191 -0.21 1.47 -19.85
N ILE A 192 -1.39 1.06 -19.44
CA ILE A 192 -1.59 -0.05 -18.50
C ILE A 192 -2.08 -1.26 -19.28
N VAL A 193 -1.42 -2.40 -19.10
CA VAL A 193 -1.79 -3.66 -19.73
C VAL A 193 -2.18 -4.64 -18.64
N GLN A 194 -3.46 -5.03 -18.62
CA GLN A 194 -3.86 -6.16 -17.79
C GLN A 194 -3.17 -7.43 -18.31
N VAL A 195 -2.41 -8.08 -17.44
CA VAL A 195 -1.68 -9.31 -17.76
C VAL A 195 -2.60 -10.51 -17.57
N HIS A 196 -3.33 -10.52 -16.45
CA HIS A 196 -4.41 -11.46 -16.16
C HIS A 196 -5.38 -10.86 -15.12
N SER A 197 -6.32 -11.64 -14.58
CA SER A 197 -7.33 -11.18 -13.61
C SER A 197 -6.75 -10.45 -12.39
N ASN A 198 -5.55 -10.84 -11.97
CA ASN A 198 -4.92 -10.45 -10.70
C ASN A 198 -3.61 -9.68 -10.90
N ALA A 199 -3.20 -9.40 -12.14
CA ALA A 199 -1.97 -8.67 -12.40
C ALA A 199 -2.10 -7.71 -13.58
N PHE A 200 -1.41 -6.59 -13.48
CA PHE A 200 -1.25 -5.66 -14.59
C PHE A 200 0.16 -5.09 -14.62
N LEU A 201 0.54 -4.68 -15.82
CA LEU A 201 1.81 -4.07 -16.15
C LEU A 201 1.60 -2.58 -16.38
N PHE A 202 2.37 -1.76 -15.67
CA PHE A 202 2.50 -0.33 -15.91
C PHE A 202 3.67 -0.12 -16.87
N LEU A 203 3.40 0.19 -18.14
CA LEU A 203 4.42 0.37 -19.18
C LEU A 203 5.08 1.75 -19.09
N HIS A 204 5.77 1.97 -17.99
CA HIS A 204 6.61 3.13 -17.73
C HIS A 204 7.76 2.69 -16.80
N PRO A 205 8.95 3.31 -16.91
CA PRO A 205 10.01 3.14 -15.92
C PRO A 205 9.49 3.30 -14.49
N PRO A 206 9.89 2.42 -13.55
CA PRO A 206 9.49 2.53 -12.16
C PRO A 206 9.83 3.89 -11.56
N GLY A 207 8.86 4.51 -10.92
CA GLY A 207 9.05 5.73 -10.15
C GLY A 207 9.65 5.45 -8.77
N ARG A 208 9.88 6.54 -8.03
CA ARG A 208 10.21 6.50 -6.60
C ARG A 208 9.11 7.18 -5.80
N VAL A 209 8.91 6.75 -4.56
CA VAL A 209 8.02 7.48 -3.64
C VAL A 209 8.52 8.91 -3.52
N VAL A 210 7.61 9.87 -3.64
CA VAL A 210 7.92 11.29 -3.61
C VAL A 210 8.58 11.69 -2.27
N SER A 211 9.53 12.63 -2.33
CA SER A 211 10.14 13.20 -1.13
C SER A 211 9.17 14.13 -0.40
N LYS A 212 9.41 14.37 0.89
CA LYS A 212 8.64 15.34 1.69
C LYS A 212 8.63 16.73 1.02
N GLU A 213 9.79 17.20 0.59
CA GLU A 213 9.95 18.51 -0.06
C GLU A 213 9.16 18.58 -1.36
N ASN A 214 9.21 17.51 -2.17
CA ASN A 214 8.47 17.46 -3.43
C ASN A 214 6.95 17.38 -3.22
N ILE A 215 6.44 16.73 -2.15
CA ILE A 215 5.00 16.79 -1.82
C ILE A 215 4.57 18.23 -1.61
N LEU A 216 5.31 18.98 -0.80
CA LEU A 216 4.93 20.32 -0.42
C LEU A 216 4.99 21.30 -1.58
N ASN A 217 5.96 21.12 -2.49
CA ASN A 217 6.11 21.94 -3.69
C ASN A 217 5.11 21.55 -4.81
N ASN A 218 4.66 20.29 -4.85
CA ASN A 218 3.81 19.77 -5.93
C ASN A 218 2.39 19.38 -5.47
N ALA A 219 1.94 19.88 -4.32
CA ALA A 219 0.62 19.55 -3.79
C ALA A 219 -0.52 19.91 -4.74
N HIS A 220 -0.38 21.01 -5.50
CA HIS A 220 -1.34 21.37 -6.55
C HIS A 220 -1.43 20.31 -7.67
N LEU A 221 -0.33 19.64 -8.03
CA LEU A 221 -0.33 18.54 -9.01
C LEU A 221 -1.02 17.29 -8.48
N ILE A 222 -0.88 17.00 -7.18
CA ILE A 222 -1.57 15.89 -6.52
C ILE A 222 -3.07 16.21 -6.45
N TRP A 223 -3.43 17.42 -6.01
CA TRP A 223 -4.80 17.88 -5.94
C TRP A 223 -5.50 17.84 -7.30
N ASN A 224 -4.83 18.29 -8.37
CA ASN A 224 -5.36 18.20 -9.73
C ASN A 224 -5.71 16.77 -10.17
N GLN A 225 -4.98 15.76 -9.68
CA GLN A 225 -5.30 14.36 -9.97
C GLN A 225 -6.53 13.88 -9.18
N ILE A 226 -6.65 14.25 -7.91
CA ILE A 226 -7.83 13.97 -7.08
C ILE A 226 -9.07 14.63 -7.69
N LYS A 227 -8.97 15.91 -8.04
CA LYS A 227 -10.04 16.67 -8.70
C LYS A 227 -10.48 16.02 -10.02
N LYS A 228 -9.54 15.58 -10.86
CA LYS A 228 -9.85 14.85 -12.11
C LYS A 228 -10.58 13.53 -11.83
N ALA A 229 -10.21 12.81 -10.77
CA ALA A 229 -10.92 11.60 -10.36
C ALA A 229 -12.34 11.91 -9.89
N HIS A 230 -12.52 12.98 -9.11
CA HIS A 230 -13.83 13.45 -8.65
C HIS A 230 -14.75 13.83 -9.81
N GLN A 231 -14.22 14.50 -10.84
CA GLN A 231 -14.95 14.82 -12.08
C GLN A 231 -15.41 13.57 -12.86
N ARG A 232 -14.76 12.42 -12.63
CA ARG A 232 -15.16 11.10 -13.15
C ARG A 232 -15.97 10.29 -12.15
N ARG A 233 -16.41 10.91 -11.04
CA ARG A 233 -17.16 10.31 -9.94
C ARG A 233 -16.42 9.16 -9.24
N ILE A 234 -15.09 9.25 -9.17
CA ILE A 234 -14.21 8.25 -8.54
C ILE A 234 -13.61 8.86 -7.27
N LEU A 235 -13.73 8.16 -6.14
CA LEU A 235 -13.01 8.44 -4.89
C LEU A 235 -11.78 7.55 -4.80
N HIS A 236 -10.66 8.08 -4.33
CA HIS A 236 -9.41 7.32 -4.15
C HIS A 236 -9.41 6.51 -2.86
N ARG A 237 -9.80 7.13 -1.73
CA ARG A 237 -9.85 6.60 -0.36
C ARG A 237 -8.54 6.15 0.28
N ASP A 238 -7.48 5.96 -0.51
CA ASP A 238 -6.15 5.62 0.01
C ASP A 238 -5.10 6.70 -0.27
N ILE A 239 -5.43 7.97 0.00
CA ILE A 239 -4.50 9.09 -0.23
C ILE A 239 -3.48 9.14 0.91
N ARG A 240 -2.23 8.81 0.59
CA ARG A 240 -1.06 8.82 1.47
C ARG A 240 0.22 8.99 0.66
N ARG A 241 1.30 9.43 1.31
CA ARG A 241 2.59 9.69 0.65
C ARG A 241 3.14 8.49 -0.13
N SER A 242 3.03 7.27 0.39
CA SER A 242 3.54 6.07 -0.30
C SER A 242 2.84 5.76 -1.62
N ASN A 243 1.65 6.35 -1.85
CA ASN A 243 0.87 6.21 -3.07
C ASN A 243 1.08 7.40 -4.02
N ILE A 244 2.06 8.27 -3.73
CA ILE A 244 2.49 9.35 -4.62
C ILE A 244 3.89 9.03 -5.12
N ILE A 245 4.03 8.84 -6.42
CA ILE A 245 5.31 8.54 -7.05
C ILE A 245 5.79 9.69 -7.92
N GLU A 246 7.10 9.87 -7.95
CA GLU A 246 7.82 10.72 -8.88
C GLU A 246 8.37 9.83 -10.00
N ILE A 247 7.95 10.12 -11.23
CA ILE A 247 8.35 9.40 -12.43
C ILE A 247 9.01 10.34 -13.43
N PHE A 248 10.07 9.91 -14.10
CA PHE A 248 10.73 10.72 -15.11
C PHE A 248 9.97 10.65 -16.44
N ASN A 249 9.51 11.78 -16.96
CA ASN A 249 8.81 11.88 -18.24
C ASN A 249 9.78 12.35 -19.33
N GLU A 250 10.22 11.40 -20.17
CA GLU A 250 11.19 11.67 -21.25
C GLU A 250 10.69 12.71 -22.26
N LYS A 251 9.38 12.79 -22.51
CA LYS A 251 8.81 13.71 -23.53
C LYS A 251 9.01 15.17 -23.15
N ILE A 252 8.93 15.48 -21.86
CA ILE A 252 9.06 16.84 -21.32
C ILE A 252 10.36 17.04 -20.54
N ASN A 253 11.21 16.02 -20.49
CA ASN A 253 12.50 16.00 -19.78
C ASN A 253 12.36 16.51 -18.33
N SER A 254 11.31 16.09 -17.62
CA SER A 254 11.04 16.50 -16.26
C SER A 254 10.39 15.38 -15.45
N ASN A 255 10.48 15.49 -14.12
CA ASN A 255 9.75 14.60 -13.24
C ASN A 255 8.26 14.99 -13.21
N GLU A 256 7.41 13.97 -13.24
CA GLU A 256 5.96 14.07 -13.08
C GLU A 256 5.55 13.40 -11.77
N ILE A 257 4.57 13.96 -11.10
CA ILE A 257 3.98 13.41 -9.88
C ILE A 257 2.73 12.62 -10.25
N LEU A 258 2.63 11.37 -9.80
CA LEU A 258 1.52 10.49 -10.08
C LEU A 258 0.92 9.91 -8.80
N LEU A 259 -0.41 9.99 -8.68
CA LEU A 259 -1.21 9.30 -7.67
C LEU A 259 -1.56 7.89 -8.16
N ILE A 260 -1.11 6.88 -7.42
CA ILE A 260 -1.24 5.46 -7.73
C ILE A 260 -2.04 4.71 -6.67
N ASP A 261 -2.21 3.40 -6.87
CA ASP A 261 -2.89 2.47 -5.97
C ASP A 261 -4.40 2.73 -5.84
N TRP A 262 -5.09 2.63 -6.98
CA TRP A 262 -6.54 2.83 -7.08
C TRP A 262 -7.34 1.58 -6.67
N GLN A 263 -6.73 0.59 -6.03
CA GLN A 263 -7.42 -0.64 -5.61
C GLN A 263 -8.53 -0.35 -4.60
N SER A 264 -8.27 0.59 -3.69
CA SER A 264 -9.24 1.04 -2.69
C SER A 264 -10.22 2.09 -3.21
N SER A 265 -10.24 2.41 -4.49
CA SER A 265 -11.19 3.38 -5.04
C SER A 265 -12.66 2.91 -4.99
N MET A 266 -13.59 3.86 -5.13
CA MET A 266 -15.02 3.58 -5.29
C MET A 266 -15.73 4.68 -6.09
N GLU A 267 -16.92 4.39 -6.59
CA GLU A 267 -17.77 5.39 -7.24
C GLU A 267 -18.59 6.21 -6.22
N PHE A 268 -18.95 7.44 -6.58
CA PHE A 268 -19.76 8.31 -5.73
C PHE A 268 -21.13 7.69 -5.42
N GLY A 269 -21.56 7.78 -4.16
CA GLY A 269 -22.86 7.25 -3.69
C GLY A 269 -22.89 5.73 -3.51
N SER A 270 -21.78 5.03 -3.77
CA SER A 270 -21.65 3.62 -3.41
C SER A 270 -21.42 3.48 -1.90
N THR A 271 -21.68 2.29 -1.36
CA THR A 271 -21.27 1.90 -0.01
C THR A 271 -20.44 0.63 -0.08
N MET A 272 -19.37 0.57 0.70
CA MET A 272 -18.55 -0.64 0.83
C MET A 272 -17.68 -0.58 2.09
N LYS A 273 -17.13 -1.72 2.50
CA LYS A 273 -16.14 -1.77 3.58
C LYS A 273 -14.96 -0.83 3.27
N TYR A 274 -14.52 -0.10 4.28
CA TYR A 274 -13.42 0.85 4.14
C TYR A 274 -12.08 0.12 4.11
N ASN A 275 -11.36 0.25 2.99
CA ASN A 275 -10.05 -0.37 2.75
C ASN A 275 -8.94 0.68 2.51
N GLY A 276 -9.15 1.92 2.96
CA GLY A 276 -8.19 3.01 2.84
C GLY A 276 -7.23 3.10 4.03
N THR A 277 -6.25 3.99 3.94
CA THR A 277 -5.31 4.28 5.02
C THR A 277 -6.00 4.96 6.19
N LEU A 278 -5.87 4.38 7.39
CA LEU A 278 -6.50 4.90 8.60
C LEU A 278 -5.83 6.17 9.13
N SER A 279 -4.52 6.33 8.93
CA SER A 279 -3.80 7.52 9.41
C SER A 279 -4.24 8.81 8.72
N THR A 280 -4.80 8.74 7.51
CA THR A 280 -5.31 9.90 6.77
C THR A 280 -6.83 9.89 6.62
N ALA A 281 -7.54 8.89 7.17
CA ALA A 281 -9.00 8.81 7.08
C ALA A 281 -9.69 10.04 7.70
N SER A 282 -10.86 10.40 7.17
CA SER A 282 -11.67 11.48 7.77
C SER A 282 -12.19 11.08 9.15
N LYS A 283 -12.46 12.07 10.01
CA LYS A 283 -13.03 11.82 11.33
C LYS A 283 -14.31 10.98 11.27
N PHE A 284 -15.19 11.28 10.32
CA PHE A 284 -16.44 10.52 10.11
C PHE A 284 -16.15 9.03 9.89
N ILE A 285 -15.22 8.69 8.99
CA ILE A 285 -14.86 7.30 8.72
C ILE A 285 -14.34 6.61 9.99
N LEU A 286 -13.43 7.26 10.73
CA LEU A 286 -12.88 6.69 11.96
C LEU A 286 -13.94 6.49 13.04
N GLU A 287 -14.87 7.43 13.19
CA GLU A 287 -15.97 7.33 14.16
C GLU A 287 -16.95 6.21 13.79
N GLU A 288 -17.28 6.02 12.51
CA GLU A 288 -18.15 4.94 12.07
C GLU A 288 -17.48 3.56 12.22
N LEU A 289 -16.19 3.45 11.88
CA LEU A 289 -15.42 2.22 12.11
C LEU A 289 -15.25 1.89 13.60
N ALA A 290 -15.16 2.91 14.46
CA ALA A 290 -15.12 2.72 15.91
C ALA A 290 -16.45 2.15 16.47
N LYS A 291 -17.59 2.49 15.86
CA LYS A 291 -18.90 1.95 16.23
C LYS A 291 -19.10 0.54 15.67
N ASN A 292 -18.74 0.33 14.41
CA ASN A 292 -18.86 -0.95 13.73
C ASN A 292 -17.76 -1.11 12.68
N ARG A 293 -16.79 -1.98 12.99
CA ARG A 293 -15.61 -2.24 12.16
C ARG A 293 -15.95 -2.80 10.77
N ASP A 294 -17.06 -3.52 10.64
CA ASP A 294 -17.49 -4.16 9.40
C ASP A 294 -18.59 -3.37 8.68
N SER A 295 -18.82 -2.12 9.08
CA SER A 295 -19.78 -1.24 8.41
C SER A 295 -19.38 -0.98 6.96
N SER A 296 -20.38 -1.05 6.08
CA SER A 296 -20.26 -0.50 4.73
C SER A 296 -20.52 0.99 4.82
N LEU A 297 -19.53 1.79 4.39
CA LEU A 297 -19.54 3.24 4.54
C LEU A 297 -19.73 3.92 3.20
N GLU A 298 -20.54 4.97 3.20
CA GLU A 298 -20.57 5.94 2.11
C GLU A 298 -19.42 6.93 2.30
N CYS A 299 -18.48 6.93 1.37
CA CYS A 299 -17.44 7.95 1.30
C CYS A 299 -17.92 9.08 0.36
N LEU A 300 -17.54 10.31 0.69
CA LEU A 300 -17.82 11.51 -0.09
C LEU A 300 -16.51 12.13 -0.60
N PRO A 301 -16.56 13.00 -1.64
CA PRO A 301 -15.38 13.73 -2.13
C PRO A 301 -14.62 14.48 -1.03
N VAL A 302 -15.33 14.96 -0.01
CA VAL A 302 -14.75 15.62 1.16
C VAL A 302 -13.82 14.68 1.93
N ASP A 303 -14.08 13.36 1.97
CA ASP A 303 -13.21 12.42 2.69
C ASP A 303 -11.83 12.31 2.02
N ASP A 304 -11.77 12.27 0.69
CA ASP A 304 -10.50 12.33 -0.06
C ASP A 304 -9.76 13.66 0.18
N CYS A 305 -10.50 14.77 0.25
CA CYS A 305 -9.94 16.09 0.54
C CYS A 305 -9.32 16.15 1.94
N VAL A 306 -10.02 15.59 2.94
CA VAL A 306 -9.50 15.46 4.30
C VAL A 306 -8.26 14.56 4.31
N SER A 307 -8.26 13.44 3.58
CA SER A 307 -7.09 12.56 3.48
C SER A 307 -5.89 13.24 2.82
N PHE A 308 -6.12 14.03 1.77
CA PHE A 308 -5.08 14.85 1.14
C PHE A 308 -4.48 15.88 2.12
N MET A 309 -5.32 16.61 2.85
CA MET A 309 -4.85 17.59 3.83
C MET A 309 -4.14 16.94 5.02
N LYS A 310 -4.64 15.80 5.51
CA LYS A 310 -3.98 15.01 6.54
C LYS A 310 -2.64 14.47 6.07
N MET A 311 -2.53 13.98 4.84
CA MET A 311 -1.26 13.55 4.26
C MET A 311 -0.21 14.67 4.32
N ILE A 312 -0.58 15.89 3.91
CA ILE A 312 0.31 17.06 3.99
C ILE A 312 0.69 17.35 5.44
N LEU A 313 -0.30 17.41 6.34
CA LEU A 313 -0.09 17.67 7.76
C LEU A 313 0.90 16.67 8.37
N LEU A 314 0.78 15.38 8.05
CA LEU A 314 1.68 14.33 8.53
C LEU A 314 3.14 14.54 8.09
N GLU A 315 3.39 15.25 6.99
CA GLU A 315 4.77 15.59 6.60
C GLU A 315 5.33 16.73 7.46
N LEU A 316 4.48 17.61 8.01
CA LEU A 316 4.87 18.79 8.78
C LEU A 316 4.99 18.51 10.29
N ILE A 317 4.24 17.55 10.82
CA ILE A 317 4.22 17.29 12.27
C ILE A 317 5.52 16.68 12.79
N ALA A 318 5.75 16.86 14.09
CA ALA A 318 6.87 16.28 14.82
C ALA A 318 6.78 14.74 14.89
N GLU A 319 7.94 14.09 14.89
CA GLU A 319 8.08 12.63 14.87
C GLU A 319 7.30 11.88 15.97
N PRO A 320 7.23 12.36 17.24
CA PRO A 320 6.48 11.66 18.28
C PRO A 320 5.00 11.43 17.93
N PHE A 321 4.37 12.36 17.21
CA PHE A 321 2.99 12.20 16.78
C PHE A 321 2.86 11.19 15.64
N LYS A 322 3.85 11.09 14.75
CA LYS A 322 3.86 10.07 13.68
C LYS A 322 4.01 8.67 14.28
N VAL A 323 4.90 8.52 15.25
CA VAL A 323 5.10 7.26 15.99
C VAL A 323 3.83 6.87 16.73
N ALA A 324 3.22 7.79 17.48
CA ALA A 324 1.96 7.53 18.17
C ALA A 324 0.85 7.12 17.18
N LEU A 325 0.70 7.85 16.08
CA LEU A 325 -0.28 7.53 15.05
C LEU A 325 -0.04 6.16 14.42
N SER A 326 1.21 5.81 14.10
CA SER A 326 1.58 4.50 13.56
C SER A 326 1.24 3.38 14.55
N SER A 327 1.49 3.59 15.85
CA SER A 327 1.14 2.63 16.90
C SER A 327 -0.37 2.38 16.94
N GLU A 328 -1.19 3.44 16.95
CA GLU A 328 -2.65 3.29 16.98
C GLU A 328 -3.19 2.60 15.72
N VAL A 329 -2.60 2.90 14.54
CA VAL A 329 -2.95 2.22 13.28
C VAL A 329 -2.61 0.73 13.34
N GLN A 330 -1.43 0.35 13.85
CA GLN A 330 -1.03 -1.04 14.00
C GLN A 330 -1.93 -1.81 14.98
N GLN A 331 -2.45 -1.14 16.01
CA GLN A 331 -3.40 -1.71 16.97
C GLN A 331 -4.84 -1.75 16.44
N GLY A 332 -5.13 -1.11 15.30
CA GLY A 332 -6.50 -0.97 14.78
C GLY A 332 -7.39 -0.08 15.65
N SER A 333 -6.78 0.84 16.42
CA SER A 333 -7.45 1.70 17.39
C SER A 333 -7.99 2.97 16.75
N TYR A 334 -9.24 2.92 16.26
CA TYR A 334 -9.87 4.07 15.59
C TYR A 334 -10.03 5.29 16.50
N SER A 335 -10.44 5.07 17.76
CA SER A 335 -10.56 6.12 18.77
C SER A 335 -9.19 6.66 19.20
N GLY A 336 -8.18 5.81 19.25
CA GLY A 336 -6.80 6.22 19.52
C GLY A 336 -6.25 7.14 18.44
N ILE A 337 -6.45 6.81 17.15
CA ILE A 337 -6.08 7.68 16.01
C ILE A 337 -6.71 9.08 16.17
N LEU A 338 -8.01 9.15 16.48
CA LEU A 338 -8.70 10.42 16.75
C LEU A 338 -8.10 11.15 17.96
N GLY A 339 -7.73 10.40 19.00
CA GLY A 339 -7.05 10.89 20.19
C GLY A 339 -5.71 11.57 19.85
N VAL A 340 -4.89 10.95 19.00
CA VAL A 340 -3.61 11.53 18.56
C VAL A 340 -3.85 12.84 17.81
N TYR A 341 -4.81 12.89 16.87
CA TYR A 341 -5.15 14.16 16.18
C TYR A 341 -5.63 15.25 17.14
N CYS A 342 -6.43 14.90 18.15
CA CYS A 342 -6.85 15.85 19.18
C CYS A 342 -5.66 16.36 20.01
N GLN A 343 -4.71 15.49 20.36
CA GLN A 343 -3.50 15.87 21.09
C GLN A 343 -2.58 16.75 20.24
N MET A 344 -2.39 16.40 18.96
CA MET A 344 -1.66 17.21 17.98
C MET A 344 -2.21 18.64 17.99
N LYS A 345 -3.52 18.80 17.77
CA LYS A 345 -4.20 20.10 17.77
C LYS A 345 -4.01 20.87 19.09
N LYS A 346 -4.15 20.20 20.24
CA LYS A 346 -3.95 20.81 21.58
C LYS A 346 -2.51 21.24 21.83
N SER A 347 -1.52 20.57 21.23
CA SER A 347 -0.11 20.92 21.41
C SER A 347 0.23 22.29 20.79
N TRP A 348 -0.53 22.71 19.77
CA TRP A 348 -0.49 24.07 19.23
C TRP A 348 -1.34 25.05 20.06
N LYS A 349 -0.91 25.29 21.29
CA LYS A 349 -1.63 26.05 22.34
C LYS A 349 -2.03 27.50 22.00
N LYS A 350 -1.55 28.09 20.90
CA LYS A 350 -1.82 29.51 20.58
C LYS A 350 -2.33 29.76 19.17
N LYS A 351 -1.86 29.03 18.15
CA LYS A 351 -2.34 29.10 16.77
C LYS A 351 -2.04 27.78 16.04
N PRO A 352 -3.06 26.95 15.73
CA PRO A 352 -2.82 25.73 14.96
C PRO A 352 -2.40 26.09 13.53
N PRO A 353 -1.62 25.22 12.84
CA PRO A 353 -1.46 25.33 11.40
C PRO A 353 -2.84 25.44 10.75
N ILE A 354 -3.00 26.38 9.82
CA ILE A 354 -4.22 26.59 9.02
C ILE A 354 -4.74 25.29 8.37
N LEU A 355 -3.88 24.29 8.16
CA LEU A 355 -4.30 22.95 7.75
C LEU A 355 -5.31 22.32 8.71
N PHE A 356 -5.19 22.49 10.02
CA PHE A 356 -6.21 22.01 10.96
C PHE A 356 -7.55 22.73 10.77
N GLU A 357 -7.54 24.03 10.53
CA GLU A 357 -8.77 24.80 10.30
C GLU A 357 -9.46 24.37 9.00
N VAL A 358 -8.67 24.15 7.94
CA VAL A 358 -9.16 23.58 6.67
C VAL A 358 -9.74 22.18 6.90
N ILE A 359 -9.04 21.30 7.62
CA ILE A 359 -9.53 19.94 7.94
C ILE A 359 -10.83 20.02 8.76
N ASP A 360 -10.86 20.81 9.83
CA ASP A 360 -12.05 20.96 10.68
C ASP A 360 -13.24 21.50 9.88
N PHE A 361 -13.01 22.45 8.98
CA PHE A 361 -14.06 23.03 8.14
C PHE A 361 -14.59 22.01 7.14
N LEU A 362 -13.70 21.25 6.47
CA LEU A 362 -14.09 20.14 5.61
C LEU A 362 -14.92 19.11 6.38
N GLU A 363 -14.45 18.66 7.55
CA GLU A 363 -15.16 17.68 8.37
C GLU A 363 -16.51 18.19 8.88
N LYS A 364 -16.60 19.46 9.32
CA LYS A 364 -17.84 20.09 9.79
C LYS A 364 -18.88 20.24 8.68
N HIS A 365 -18.43 20.56 7.46
CA HIS A 365 -19.30 20.82 6.32
C HIS A 365 -19.39 19.63 5.35
N ARG A 366 -18.98 18.42 5.79
CA ARG A 366 -18.91 17.20 4.96
C ARG A 366 -20.11 16.97 4.05
N GLN A 367 -21.33 17.17 4.54
CA GLN A 367 -22.58 16.94 3.81
C GLN A 367 -23.06 18.13 2.95
N HIS A 368 -22.43 19.30 3.07
CA HIS A 368 -22.89 20.55 2.46
C HIS A 368 -22.09 20.94 1.21
N PHE A 369 -20.96 20.27 0.95
CA PHE A 369 -20.16 20.49 -0.23
C PHE A 369 -20.75 19.75 -1.43
N ASN A 370 -21.07 20.50 -2.48
CA ASN A 370 -21.07 19.92 -3.82
C ASN A 370 -19.64 19.92 -4.38
N GLU A 371 -19.42 19.16 -5.45
CA GLU A 371 -18.10 18.96 -6.05
C GLU A 371 -17.45 20.29 -6.47
N ASP A 372 -18.19 21.19 -7.11
CA ASP A 372 -17.66 22.46 -7.60
C ASP A 372 -17.18 23.38 -6.47
N LYS A 373 -17.98 23.51 -5.39
CA LYS A 373 -17.62 24.31 -4.22
C LYS A 373 -16.41 23.75 -3.49
N LEU A 374 -16.34 22.42 -3.36
CA LEU A 374 -15.20 21.75 -2.74
C LEU A 374 -13.92 21.98 -3.55
N ASN A 375 -14.02 21.85 -4.86
CA ASN A 375 -12.90 22.06 -5.76
C ASN A 375 -12.41 23.51 -5.73
N ALA A 376 -13.32 24.48 -5.82
CA ALA A 376 -12.97 25.90 -5.74
C ALA A 376 -12.33 26.27 -4.40
N PHE A 377 -12.84 25.72 -3.28
CA PHE A 377 -12.25 25.91 -1.95
C PHE A 377 -10.80 25.46 -1.90
N LEU A 378 -10.52 24.24 -2.39
CA LEU A 378 -9.17 23.70 -2.34
C LEU A 378 -8.21 24.35 -3.34
N ASP A 379 -8.68 24.71 -4.52
CA ASP A 379 -7.90 25.50 -5.47
C ASP A 379 -7.46 26.81 -4.80
N GLN A 380 -8.38 27.53 -4.14
CA GLN A 380 -8.07 28.79 -3.45
C GLN A 380 -7.14 28.61 -2.24
N CYS A 381 -7.28 27.50 -1.49
CA CYS A 381 -6.34 27.14 -0.42
C CYS A 381 -4.91 26.96 -0.95
N LEU A 382 -4.74 26.43 -2.16
CA LEU A 382 -3.45 26.11 -2.76
C LEU A 382 -2.87 27.25 -3.61
N GLU A 383 -3.69 28.00 -4.36
CA GLU A 383 -3.28 29.10 -5.25
C GLU A 383 -2.66 30.28 -4.51
N ASN A 384 -3.28 30.70 -3.40
CA ASN A 384 -2.77 31.81 -2.57
C ASN A 384 -1.48 31.44 -1.80
N ARG A 385 -1.01 30.20 -1.97
CA ARG A 385 -0.01 29.54 -1.13
C ARG A 385 0.88 28.67 -2.00
N GLN A 386 1.49 29.28 -3.02
CA GLN A 386 2.35 28.63 -4.02
C GLN A 386 3.40 27.65 -3.43
N SER A 387 3.72 27.74 -2.13
CA SER A 387 4.20 26.57 -1.37
C SER A 387 3.41 26.36 -0.06
N LEU A 388 3.07 25.10 0.24
CA LEU A 388 2.46 24.73 1.53
C LEU A 388 3.38 25.02 2.73
N PHE A 389 4.69 25.22 2.51
CA PHE A 389 5.63 25.73 3.51
C PHE A 389 5.23 27.12 4.04
N GLN A 390 4.53 27.91 3.24
CA GLN A 390 3.97 29.18 3.70
C GLN A 390 2.76 28.95 4.62
N LEU A 391 1.99 27.88 4.44
CA LEU A 391 0.88 27.52 5.35
C LEU A 391 1.39 26.96 6.69
N ASP A 392 2.53 26.27 6.70
CA ASP A 392 3.17 25.76 7.93
C ASP A 392 3.70 26.90 8.82
N ASN A 393 4.30 27.93 8.19
CA ASN A 393 4.88 29.07 8.90
C ASN A 393 3.91 30.23 9.11
N GLN A 394 2.76 30.24 8.44
CA GLN A 394 1.75 31.25 8.65
C GLN A 394 0.79 30.82 9.75
N GLN A 395 0.96 31.52 10.87
CA GLN A 395 -0.09 31.72 11.85
C GLN A 395 -1.40 32.06 11.13
N THR A 396 -2.50 31.49 11.60
CA THR A 396 -3.84 31.77 11.06
C THR A 396 -4.06 33.28 11.00
N ASP A 397 -4.11 33.78 9.76
CA ASP A 397 -4.69 35.08 9.49
C ASP A 397 -6.19 34.85 9.49
N ASP A 398 -6.80 35.04 10.67
CA ASP A 398 -8.24 34.85 10.87
C ASP A 398 -9.05 35.59 9.80
N ASN A 399 -8.55 36.71 9.26
CA ASN A 399 -9.21 37.42 8.18
C ASN A 399 -9.22 36.63 6.87
N TYR A 400 -8.13 35.96 6.52
CA TYR A 400 -8.04 35.15 5.30
C TYR A 400 -8.99 33.96 5.36
N PHE A 401 -8.98 33.18 6.45
CA PHE A 401 -9.86 32.02 6.57
C PHE A 401 -11.34 32.43 6.63
N ASN A 402 -11.66 33.54 7.32
CA ASN A 402 -13.02 34.09 7.30
C ASN A 402 -13.45 34.59 5.91
N GLN A 403 -12.55 35.15 5.11
CA GLN A 403 -12.84 35.52 3.72
C GLN A 403 -13.10 34.29 2.84
N LEU A 404 -12.25 33.27 2.96
CA LEU A 404 -12.35 32.00 2.24
C LEU A 404 -13.70 31.30 2.50
N THR A 405 -14.10 31.21 3.78
CA THR A 405 -15.36 30.59 4.18
C THR A 405 -16.60 31.38 3.71
N ARG A 406 -16.58 32.71 3.81
CA ARG A 406 -17.67 33.59 3.35
C ARG A 406 -17.92 33.51 1.84
N GLN A 407 -16.88 33.26 1.04
CA GLN A 407 -17.04 33.12 -0.40
C GLN A 407 -17.80 31.84 -0.79
N ILE A 408 -17.68 30.77 0.00
CA ILE A 408 -18.30 29.48 -0.28
C ILE A 408 -19.71 29.36 0.30
N PHE A 409 -19.88 29.93 1.49
CA PHE A 409 -21.15 30.02 2.21
C PHE A 409 -21.47 31.51 2.45
N PRO A 410 -21.87 32.26 1.40
CA PRO A 410 -22.44 33.58 1.60
C PRO A 410 -23.70 33.42 2.45
N SER A 411 -23.71 34.10 3.59
CA SER A 411 -24.75 34.08 4.61
C SER A 411 -26.15 34.30 4.05
#